data_AF-A0A7K4FZV3-F1
#
_entry.id   AF-A0A7K4FZV3-F1
#
_cell.length_a   1.000
_cell.length_b   1.000
_cell.length_c   1.000
_cell.angle_alpha   90.00
_cell.angle_beta   90.00
_cell.angle_gamma   90.00
#
_symmetry.space_group_name_H-M   'P 1'
#
loop_
_entity.id
_entity.type
_entity.pdbx_description
1 polymer ?
#
loop_
_entity_poly.entity_id
_entity_poly.type
_entity_poly.pdbx_seq_one_letter_code
_entity_poly.pdbx_strand_id
1 'polypeptide(L)'
;MDTCDTRVRAYKNGKTFAQCKEMAESMNPVFKDHIEKYGKVLWTEILDQVDHDELIYKLTLKFLRRDGYDIGNNKIPEVKKFIL
;
A
#
# COMPACT_ATOMS: atom_id res chain seq x y z
N MET A 1 11.18 -29.40 -5.05
CA MET A 1 11.72 -28.07 -4.71
C MET A 1 12.02 -27.40 -6.02
N ASP A 2 11.08 -26.59 -6.51
CA ASP A 2 11.29 -25.81 -7.73
C ASP A 2 12.48 -24.87 -7.53
N THR A 3 13.42 -24.95 -8.47
CA THR A 3 14.65 -24.19 -8.46
C THR A 3 14.31 -22.71 -8.61
N CYS A 4 14.44 -21.94 -7.53
CA CYS A 4 14.15 -20.52 -7.50
C CYS A 4 15.05 -19.73 -8.48
N ASP A 5 14.54 -19.36 -9.65
CA ASP A 5 15.21 -18.42 -10.56
C ASP A 5 15.42 -17.07 -9.84
N THR A 6 16.67 -16.65 -9.71
CA THR A 6 17.06 -15.43 -9.01
C THR A 6 16.79 -14.16 -9.81
N ARG A 7 16.53 -14.26 -11.13
CA ARG A 7 16.35 -13.12 -12.03
C ARG A 7 14.91 -12.61 -12.06
N VAL A 8 13.93 -13.48 -11.85
CA VAL A 8 12.50 -13.13 -11.86
C VAL A 8 11.81 -13.88 -10.71
N ARG A 9 12.01 -13.40 -9.48
CA ARG A 9 11.21 -13.87 -8.36
C ARG A 9 9.83 -13.23 -8.44
N ALA A 10 8.88 -14.00 -8.96
CA ALA A 10 7.48 -13.69 -8.77
C ALA A 10 7.14 -13.79 -7.27
N TYR A 11 6.58 -12.71 -6.74
CA TYR A 11 5.93 -12.64 -5.44
C TYR A 11 4.53 -13.28 -5.54
N LYS A 12 3.78 -13.26 -4.44
CA LYS A 12 2.40 -13.78 -4.36
C LYS A 12 1.62 -13.34 -5.61
N ASN A 13 0.92 -14.27 -6.25
CA ASN A 13 0.16 -14.06 -7.48
C ASN A 13 0.98 -13.88 -8.78
N GLY A 14 2.24 -14.29 -8.83
CA GLY A 14 3.02 -14.31 -10.09
C GLY A 14 3.68 -12.98 -10.45
N LYS A 15 3.55 -11.95 -9.61
CA LYS A 15 3.97 -10.57 -9.91
C LYS A 15 5.40 -10.30 -9.46
N THR A 16 6.20 -9.58 -10.24
CA THR A 16 7.55 -9.16 -9.79
C THR A 16 7.46 -8.03 -8.76
N PHE A 17 8.53 -7.81 -7.99
CA PHE A 17 8.59 -6.67 -7.06
C PHE A 17 8.34 -5.33 -7.74
N ALA A 18 8.91 -5.15 -8.93
CA ALA A 18 8.76 -3.91 -9.71
C ALA A 18 7.29 -3.66 -10.07
N GLN A 19 6.57 -4.70 -10.49
CA GLN A 19 5.13 -4.62 -10.76
C GLN A 19 4.34 -4.29 -9.50
N CYS A 20 4.63 -4.95 -8.37
CA CYS A 20 4.03 -4.62 -7.06
C CYS A 20 4.24 -3.16 -6.66
N LYS A 21 5.44 -2.64 -6.92
CA LYS A 21 5.79 -1.24 -6.67
C LYS A 21 4.99 -0.29 -7.54
N GLU A 22 4.94 -0.55 -8.85
CA GLU A 22 4.22 0.26 -9.83
C GLU A 22 2.72 0.30 -9.53
N MET A 23 2.09 -0.85 -9.24
CA MET A 23 0.68 -0.89 -8.85
C MET A 23 0.44 -0.05 -7.59
N ALA A 24 1.23 -0.24 -6.53
CA ALA A 24 1.08 0.52 -5.29
C ALA A 24 1.26 2.05 -5.50
N GLU A 25 2.23 2.48 -6.34
CA GLU A 25 2.39 3.90 -6.68
C GLU A 25 1.20 4.44 -7.49
N SER A 26 0.67 3.66 -8.43
CA SER A 26 -0.47 4.06 -9.27
C SER A 26 -1.78 4.23 -8.50
N MET A 27 -1.95 3.51 -7.38
CA MET A 27 -3.14 3.61 -6.53
C MET A 27 -3.06 4.77 -5.54
N ASN A 28 -1.87 5.31 -5.30
CA ASN A 28 -1.65 6.32 -4.28
C ASN A 28 -2.50 7.60 -4.46
N PRO A 29 -2.72 8.13 -5.69
CA PRO A 29 -3.62 9.27 -5.90
C PRO A 29 -5.05 9.01 -5.41
N VAL A 30 -5.58 7.80 -5.62
CA VAL A 30 -6.95 7.44 -5.19
C VAL A 30 -7.09 7.53 -3.67
N PHE A 31 -6.10 7.03 -2.93
CA PHE A 31 -6.12 7.13 -1.47
C PHE A 31 -5.93 8.57 -0.98
N LYS A 32 -5.11 9.38 -1.65
CA LYS A 32 -4.95 10.79 -1.32
C LYS A 32 -6.25 11.57 -1.51
N ASP A 33 -6.94 11.36 -2.62
CA ASP A 33 -8.23 12.00 -2.90
C ASP A 33 -9.30 11.56 -1.87
N HIS A 34 -9.29 10.28 -1.49
CA HIS A 34 -10.14 9.76 -0.42
C HIS A 34 -9.85 10.48 0.92
N ILE A 35 -8.57 10.59 1.31
CA ILE A 35 -8.18 11.26 2.55
C ILE A 35 -8.52 12.75 2.50
N GLU A 36 -8.39 13.42 1.35
CA GLU A 36 -8.80 14.82 1.19
C GLU A 36 -10.30 14.99 1.44
N LYS A 37 -11.12 14.08 0.92
CA LYS A 37 -12.56 14.17 0.96
C LYS A 37 -13.16 13.74 2.31
N TYR A 38 -12.62 12.69 2.92
CA TYR A 38 -13.18 12.05 4.12
C TYR A 38 -12.32 12.25 5.37
N GLY A 39 -11.15 12.87 5.24
CA GLY A 39 -10.19 13.15 6.31
C GLY A 39 -9.26 11.98 6.65
N LYS A 40 -9.62 10.74 6.29
CA LYS A 40 -8.86 9.53 6.58
C LYS A 40 -9.25 8.34 5.69
N VAL A 41 -8.46 7.28 5.75
CA VAL A 41 -8.77 5.94 5.22
C VAL A 41 -8.29 4.87 6.21
N LEU A 42 -9.08 3.83 6.45
CA LEU A 42 -8.72 2.74 7.36
C LEU A 42 -7.76 1.74 6.70
N TRP A 43 -6.93 1.08 7.49
CA TRP A 43 -6.05 0.01 7.01
C TRP A 43 -6.83 -1.13 6.35
N THR A 44 -8.02 -1.45 6.88
CA THR A 44 -8.91 -2.47 6.30
C THR A 44 -9.39 -2.07 4.91
N GLU A 45 -9.73 -0.81 4.70
CA GLU A 45 -10.17 -0.29 3.39
C GLU A 45 -9.03 -0.35 2.37
N ILE A 46 -7.80 -0.01 2.78
CA ILE A 46 -6.62 -0.17 1.93
C ILE A 46 -6.41 -1.65 1.59
N LEU A 47 -6.51 -2.55 2.57
CA LEU A 47 -6.30 -3.98 2.38
C LEU A 47 -7.33 -4.60 1.44
N ASP A 48 -8.61 -4.23 1.58
CA ASP A 48 -9.69 -4.64 0.68
C ASP A 48 -9.44 -4.14 -0.74
N GLN A 49 -9.02 -2.87 -0.88
CA GLN A 49 -8.81 -2.27 -2.19
C GLN A 49 -7.59 -2.81 -2.94
N VAL A 50 -6.61 -3.39 -2.23
CA VAL A 50 -5.46 -4.09 -2.83
C VAL A 50 -5.66 -5.61 -2.91
N ASP A 51 -6.90 -6.09 -2.78
CA ASP A 51 -7.26 -7.52 -2.85
C ASP A 51 -6.45 -8.40 -1.88
N HIS A 52 -6.26 -7.92 -0.65
CA HIS A 52 -5.51 -8.61 0.41
C HIS A 52 -4.07 -9.00 0.00
N ASP A 53 -3.49 -8.33 -0.99
CA ASP A 53 -2.09 -8.48 -1.35
C ASP A 53 -1.21 -7.73 -0.34
N GLU A 54 -0.67 -8.48 0.63
CA GLU A 54 0.15 -7.92 1.71
C GLU A 54 1.34 -7.10 1.23
N LEU A 55 1.93 -7.42 0.07
CA LEU A 55 3.08 -6.69 -0.44
C LEU A 55 2.65 -5.33 -0.98
N ILE A 56 1.57 -5.31 -1.79
CA ILE A 56 1.00 -4.06 -2.32
C ILE A 56 0.47 -3.21 -1.16
N TYR A 57 -0.19 -3.81 -0.17
CA TYR A 57 -0.64 -3.14 1.05
C TYR A 57 0.52 -2.41 1.76
N LYS A 58 1.61 -3.12 2.05
CA LYS A 58 2.79 -2.55 2.74
C LYS A 58 3.45 -1.44 1.91
N LEU A 59 3.53 -1.61 0.59
CA LEU A 59 4.09 -0.60 -0.32
C LEU A 59 3.20 0.65 -0.37
N THR A 60 1.88 0.48 -0.40
CA THR A 60 0.91 1.58 -0.38
C THR A 60 1.08 2.43 0.89
N LEU A 61 1.11 1.80 2.06
CA LEU A 61 1.38 2.52 3.33
C LEU A 61 2.74 3.22 3.31
N LYS A 62 3.78 2.57 2.76
CA LYS A 62 5.11 3.17 2.65
C LYS A 62 5.09 4.43 1.77
N PHE A 63 4.34 4.43 0.67
CA PHE A 63 4.25 5.57 -0.22
C PHE A 63 3.39 6.69 0.34
N LEU A 64 2.29 6.39 1.03
CA LEU A 64 1.53 7.39 1.79
C LEU A 64 2.41 8.07 2.85
N ARG A 65 3.21 7.29 3.59
CA ARG A 65 4.18 7.86 4.54
C ARG A 65 5.24 8.73 3.86
N ARG A 66 5.81 8.27 2.73
CA ARG A 66 6.77 9.06 1.93
C ARG A 66 6.17 10.41 1.51
N ASP A 67 4.89 10.41 1.20
CA ASP A 67 4.17 11.56 0.69
C ASP A 67 3.58 12.46 1.80
N GLY A 68 3.97 12.23 3.07
CA GLY A 68 3.66 13.12 4.19
C GLY A 68 2.37 12.80 4.94
N TYR A 69 1.87 11.57 4.88
CA TYR A 69 0.71 11.14 5.65
C TYR A 69 1.10 10.42 6.95
N ASP A 70 0.32 10.64 8.00
CA ASP A 70 0.33 9.80 9.20
C ASP A 70 -0.38 8.49 8.87
N ILE A 71 0.35 7.38 8.82
CA ILE A 71 -0.21 6.07 8.51
C ILE A 71 -0.71 5.31 9.76
N GLY A 72 -0.68 5.92 10.93
CA GLY A 72 -1.18 5.32 12.16
C GLY A 72 -0.32 4.16 12.68
N ASN A 73 -0.92 3.33 13.51
CA ASN A 73 -0.29 2.18 14.18
C ASN A 73 -1.33 1.12 14.56
N ASN A 74 -0.93 0.05 15.25
CA ASN A 74 -1.82 -1.04 15.62
C ASN A 74 -2.99 -0.65 16.55
N LYS A 75 -2.90 0.48 17.27
CA LYS A 75 -3.98 1.02 18.10
C LYS A 75 -4.89 1.97 17.30
N ILE A 76 -4.35 2.63 16.27
CA ILE A 76 -5.04 3.60 15.43
C ILE A 76 -4.71 3.24 13.96
N PRO A 77 -5.37 2.22 13.38
CA PRO A 77 -5.04 1.68 12.06
C PRO A 77 -5.75 2.48 10.96
N GLU A 78 -5.44 3.78 10.89
CA GLU A 78 -5.96 4.71 9.88
C GLU A 78 -4.82 5.54 9.30
N VAL A 79 -4.98 5.97 8.05
CA VAL A 79 -4.10 6.92 7.38
C VAL A 79 -4.81 8.27 7.25
N LYS A 80 -4.12 9.35 7.61
CA LYS A 80 -4.63 10.73 7.56
C LYS A 80 -3.50 11.73 7.33
N LYS A 81 -3.86 12.99 7.11
CA LYS A 81 -2.86 14.08 7.10
C LYS A 81 -2.30 14.29 8.51
N PHE A 82 -1.02 14.66 8.62
CA PHE A 82 -0.50 15.18 9.89
C PHE A 82 -1.27 16.44 10.27
N ILE A 83 -1.71 16.49 11.52
CA ILE A 83 -2.19 17.73 12.13
C ILE A 83 -0.92 18.48 12.57
N LEU A 84 -0.60 19.57 11.88
CA LEU A 84 0.45 20.52 12.29
C LEU A 84 -0.12 21.49 13.34
#